data_AF-A0A846G0F6-F1
#
_entry.id   AF-A0A846G0F6-F1
#
_cell.length_a   1.000
_cell.length_b   1.000
_cell.length_c   1.000
_cell.angle_alpha   90.00
_cell.angle_beta   90.00
_cell.angle_gamma   90.00
#
_symmetry.space_group_name_H-M   'P 1'
#
loop_
_entity.id
_entity.type
_entity.pdbx_description
1 polymer ?
#
loop_
_entity_poly.entity_id
_entity_poly.type
_entity_poly.pdbx_seq_one_letter_code
_entity_poly.pdbx_strand_id
1 'polypeptide(L)'
;MEDALRTTISYWHWKKSNGEDFDAPNNFLIKALKENWHPYKWDDKWMENQMFKSEGMKSWDEAEVHWGKDQRNYLVVDIQETIIGTRATIIFRSGKSIDLRKVSRMTWEELLEYAEGGYRKLC
;
A
#
# COMPACT_ATOMS: atom_id res chain seq x y z
N MET A 1 -19.39 -13.23 0.34
CA MET A 1 -18.03 -12.93 0.84
C MET A 1 -17.73 -11.44 0.70
N GLU A 2 -17.93 -10.87 -0.49
CA GLU A 2 -17.75 -9.43 -0.73
C GLU A 2 -18.60 -8.54 0.20
N ASP A 3 -19.88 -8.87 0.42
CA ASP A 3 -20.76 -8.08 1.29
C ASP A 3 -20.29 -8.03 2.75
N ALA A 4 -19.71 -9.11 3.27
CA ALA A 4 -19.17 -9.14 4.62
C ALA A 4 -17.92 -8.24 4.76
N LEU A 5 -17.07 -8.21 3.72
CA LEU A 5 -15.93 -7.28 3.65
C LEU A 5 -16.41 -5.83 3.60
N ARG A 6 -17.36 -5.53 2.70
CA ARG A 6 -17.97 -4.19 2.57
C ARG A 6 -18.63 -3.75 3.88
N THR A 7 -19.31 -4.65 4.57
CA THR A 7 -19.92 -4.38 5.89
C THR A 7 -18.87 -4.07 6.94
N THR A 8 -17.77 -4.83 6.97
CA THR A 8 -16.66 -4.62 7.92
C THR A 8 -16.00 -3.26 7.70
N ILE A 9 -15.74 -2.90 6.45
CA ILE A 9 -15.17 -1.60 6.06
C ILE A 9 -16.14 -0.45 6.40
N SER A 10 -17.42 -0.59 6.09
CA SER A 10 -18.47 0.39 6.42
C SER A 10 -18.54 0.66 7.93
N TYR A 11 -18.50 -0.40 8.73
CA TYR A 11 -18.54 -0.28 10.18
C TYR A 11 -17.28 0.37 10.75
N TRP A 12 -16.10 0.06 10.20
CA TRP A 12 -14.86 0.75 10.55
C TRP A 12 -14.95 2.26 10.27
N HIS A 13 -15.50 2.66 9.12
CA HIS A 13 -15.71 4.07 8.80
C HIS A 13 -16.67 4.76 9.77
N TRP A 14 -17.77 4.09 10.16
CA TRP A 14 -18.68 4.60 11.17
C TRP A 14 -17.98 4.81 12.51
N LYS A 15 -17.22 3.81 13.00
CA LYS A 15 -16.44 3.92 14.24
C LYS A 15 -15.48 5.10 14.21
N LYS A 16 -14.68 5.22 13.14
CA LYS A 16 -13.74 6.33 12.99
C LYS A 16 -14.43 7.70 12.94
N SER A 17 -15.59 7.81 12.31
CA SER A 17 -16.37 9.07 12.30
C SER A 17 -16.90 9.48 13.68
N ASN A 18 -17.01 8.53 14.61
CA ASN A 18 -17.41 8.78 16.00
C ASN A 18 -16.21 8.88 16.95
N GLY A 19 -14.98 8.89 16.43
CA GLY A 19 -13.76 8.94 17.25
C GLY A 19 -13.48 7.64 18.02
N GLU A 20 -14.11 6.53 17.62
CA GLU A 20 -13.96 5.23 18.26
C GLU A 20 -12.96 4.34 17.51
N ASP A 21 -12.30 3.46 18.24
CA ASP A 21 -11.41 2.44 17.68
C ASP A 21 -12.16 1.16 17.30
N PHE A 22 -11.53 0.40 16.41
CA PHE A 22 -12.04 -0.86 15.88
C PHE A 22 -11.07 -1.98 16.21
N ASP A 23 -11.15 -2.46 17.45
CA ASP A 23 -10.10 -3.28 18.07
C ASP A 23 -10.03 -4.73 17.58
N ALA A 24 -11.08 -5.23 16.91
CA ALA A 24 -11.18 -6.63 16.50
C ALA A 24 -11.76 -6.82 15.08
N PRO A 25 -11.09 -6.30 14.03
CA PRO A 25 -11.60 -6.34 12.66
C PRO A 25 -11.81 -7.77 12.14
N ASN A 26 -10.93 -8.71 12.49
CA ASN A 26 -11.03 -10.10 12.06
C ASN A 26 -12.24 -10.81 12.70
N ASN A 27 -12.48 -10.59 13.99
CA ASN A 27 -13.62 -11.19 14.68
C ASN A 27 -14.94 -10.66 14.12
N PHE A 28 -14.99 -9.36 13.83
CA PHE A 28 -16.14 -8.73 13.20
C PHE A 28 -16.38 -9.30 11.79
N LEU A 29 -15.33 -9.43 10.97
CA LEU A 29 -15.44 -10.01 9.64
C LEU A 29 -15.93 -11.47 9.69
N ILE A 30 -15.38 -12.28 10.59
CA ILE A 30 -15.82 -13.67 10.78
C ILE A 30 -17.31 -13.71 11.16
N LYS A 31 -17.75 -12.82 12.05
CA LYS A 31 -19.16 -12.71 12.42
C LYS A 31 -20.04 -12.30 11.24
N ALA A 32 -19.65 -11.26 10.51
CA ALA A 32 -20.34 -10.78 9.32
C ALA A 32 -20.47 -11.86 8.24
N LEU A 33 -19.43 -12.68 8.06
CA LEU A 33 -19.46 -13.83 7.16
C LEU A 33 -20.42 -14.93 7.64
N LYS A 34 -20.36 -15.29 8.93
CA LYS A 34 -21.23 -16.33 9.52
C LYS A 34 -22.70 -15.95 9.49
N GLU A 35 -23.00 -14.68 9.72
CA GLU A 35 -24.36 -14.16 9.79
C GLU A 35 -24.85 -13.56 8.46
N ASN A 36 -24.04 -13.67 7.40
CA ASN A 36 -24.34 -13.17 6.05
C ASN A 36 -24.81 -11.70 6.04
N TRP A 37 -24.07 -10.84 6.75
CA TRP A 37 -24.38 -9.43 6.84
C TRP A 37 -24.18 -8.72 5.50
N HIS A 38 -25.05 -7.74 5.25
CA HIS A 38 -25.00 -6.87 4.08
C HIS A 38 -24.74 -5.43 4.51
N PRO A 39 -23.95 -4.66 3.74
CA PRO A 39 -23.62 -3.31 4.11
C PRO A 39 -24.89 -2.44 4.05
N TYR A 40 -25.23 -1.80 5.17
CA TYR A 40 -26.35 -0.84 5.21
C TYR A 40 -26.08 0.40 4.35
N LYS A 41 -24.81 0.83 4.31
CA LYS A 41 -24.33 1.95 3.50
C LYS A 41 -22.96 1.61 2.93
N TRP A 42 -22.75 1.95 1.67
CA TRP A 42 -21.48 1.80 0.96
C TRP A 42 -21.18 3.06 0.15
N ASP A 43 -19.91 3.46 0.12
CA ASP A 43 -19.38 4.53 -0.72
C ASP A 43 -18.07 4.01 -1.31
N ASP A 44 -17.96 3.95 -2.64
CA ASP A 44 -16.78 3.40 -3.32
C ASP A 44 -15.49 4.17 -2.95
N LYS A 45 -15.60 5.46 -2.58
CA LYS A 45 -14.47 6.28 -2.13
C LYS A 45 -13.83 5.76 -0.85
N TRP A 46 -14.52 4.92 -0.07
CA TRP A 46 -13.94 4.29 1.11
C TRP A 46 -12.78 3.37 0.76
N MET A 47 -12.76 2.78 -0.44
CA MET A 47 -11.64 1.97 -0.91
C MET A 47 -10.39 2.79 -1.23
N GLU A 48 -10.54 4.09 -1.46
CA GLU A 48 -9.43 5.02 -1.74
C GLU A 48 -8.73 5.49 -0.46
N ASN A 49 -9.17 5.02 0.71
CA ASN A 49 -8.57 5.40 1.97
C ASN A 49 -7.10 4.96 2.05
N GLN A 50 -6.22 5.91 2.36
CA GLN A 50 -4.77 5.70 2.50
C GLN A 50 -4.43 4.60 3.53
N MET A 51 -5.29 4.40 4.54
CA MET A 51 -5.15 3.33 5.54
C MET A 51 -5.24 1.92 4.93
N PHE A 52 -5.88 1.78 3.76
CA PHE A 52 -6.06 0.49 3.08
C PHE A 52 -5.01 0.23 2.01
N LYS A 53 -4.14 1.20 1.72
CA LYS A 53 -3.03 1.00 0.79
C LYS A 53 -1.99 0.07 1.39
N SER A 54 -1.52 -0.87 0.57
CA SER A 54 -0.34 -1.67 0.90
C SER A 54 0.90 -0.79 0.97
N GLU A 55 1.95 -1.29 1.62
CA GLU A 55 3.22 -0.57 1.72
C GLU A 55 3.81 -0.30 0.32
N GLY A 56 3.68 -1.23 -0.62
CA GLY A 56 4.07 -1.04 -2.02
C GLY A 56 3.33 0.10 -2.70
N MET A 57 2.01 0.18 -2.51
CA MET A 57 1.20 1.26 -3.08
C MET A 57 1.56 2.62 -2.45
N LYS A 58 1.85 2.66 -1.14
CA LYS A 58 2.34 3.87 -0.47
C LYS A 58 3.68 4.33 -1.05
N SER A 59 4.65 3.42 -1.17
CA SER A 59 5.95 3.74 -1.76
C SER A 59 5.85 4.17 -3.23
N TRP A 60 4.92 3.61 -3.99
CA TRP A 60 4.64 4.04 -5.37
C TRP A 60 4.14 5.47 -5.46
N ASP A 61 3.24 5.87 -4.55
CA ASP A 61 2.70 7.21 -4.50
C ASP A 61 3.74 8.22 -4.00
N GLU A 62 4.50 7.87 -2.96
CA GLU A 62 5.56 8.73 -2.43
C GLU A 62 6.69 8.94 -3.46
N ALA A 63 7.04 7.91 -4.24
CA ALA A 63 8.01 8.05 -5.32
C ALA A 63 7.55 9.06 -6.39
N GLU A 64 6.25 9.21 -6.64
CA GLU A 64 5.75 10.27 -7.54
C GLU A 64 5.98 11.65 -6.98
N VAL A 65 5.78 11.82 -5.68
CA VAL A 65 5.98 13.10 -4.99
C VAL A 65 7.46 13.50 -5.03
N HIS A 66 8.37 12.55 -4.81
CA HIS A 66 9.79 12.83 -4.68
C HIS A 66 10.57 12.84 -6.00
N TRP A 67 10.24 11.94 -6.94
CA TRP A 67 10.96 11.83 -8.23
C TRP A 67 10.17 12.39 -9.41
N GLY A 68 8.88 12.64 -9.24
CA GLY A 68 7.99 12.93 -10.34
C GLY A 68 7.50 11.67 -11.05
N LYS A 69 6.29 11.77 -11.62
CA LYS A 69 5.57 10.68 -12.26
C LYS A 69 6.37 9.98 -13.36
N ASP A 70 7.01 10.75 -14.23
CA ASP A 70 7.73 10.23 -15.39
C ASP A 70 8.97 9.45 -14.97
N GLN A 71 9.75 9.98 -14.03
CA GLN A 71 10.97 9.31 -13.54
C GLN A 71 10.62 8.04 -12.77
N ARG A 72 9.60 8.06 -11.90
CA ARG A 72 9.10 6.85 -11.23
C ARG A 72 8.69 5.78 -12.25
N ASN A 73 7.85 6.14 -13.22
CA ASN A 73 7.35 5.19 -14.22
C ASN A 73 8.47 4.64 -15.12
N TYR A 74 9.53 5.41 -15.32
CA TYR A 74 10.71 4.95 -16.05
C TYR A 74 11.58 3.98 -15.22
N LEU A 75 11.78 4.28 -13.93
CA LEU A 75 12.69 3.55 -13.05
C LEU A 75 12.07 2.29 -12.45
N VAL A 76 10.83 2.35 -11.99
CA VAL A 76 10.17 1.23 -11.30
C VAL A 76 9.43 0.39 -12.33
N VAL A 77 9.85 -0.87 -12.47
CA VAL A 77 9.24 -1.83 -13.38
C VAL A 77 8.08 -2.54 -12.72
N ASP A 78 8.23 -2.90 -11.44
CA ASP A 78 7.24 -3.64 -10.69
C ASP A 78 7.44 -3.44 -9.18
N ILE A 79 6.38 -3.66 -8.40
CA ILE A 79 6.44 -3.78 -6.95
C ILE A 79 5.78 -5.10 -6.56
N GLN A 80 6.61 -6.06 -6.14
CA GLN A 80 6.15 -7.39 -5.78
C GLN A 80 5.85 -7.46 -4.30
N GLU A 81 4.59 -7.73 -3.96
CA GLU A 81 4.12 -7.86 -2.59
C GLU A 81 3.75 -9.30 -2.24
N THR A 82 3.93 -9.68 -0.97
CA THR A 82 3.36 -10.93 -0.47
C THR A 82 1.83 -10.81 -0.42
N ILE A 83 1.13 -11.94 -0.50
CA ILE A 83 -0.35 -12.00 -0.50
C ILE A 83 -0.98 -11.25 0.69
N ILE A 84 -0.26 -11.18 1.82
CA ILE A 84 -0.69 -10.50 3.04
C ILE A 84 -0.11 -9.08 3.19
N GLY A 85 0.61 -8.56 2.20
CA GLY A 85 1.18 -7.21 2.17
C GLY A 85 2.29 -6.95 3.20
N THR A 86 2.87 -7.99 3.81
CA THR A 86 3.85 -7.83 4.93
C THR A 86 5.29 -7.64 4.46
N ARG A 87 5.54 -7.91 3.18
CA ARG A 87 6.82 -7.67 2.50
C ARG A 87 6.52 -7.22 1.09
N ALA A 88 7.30 -6.25 0.63
CA ALA A 88 7.22 -5.72 -0.70
C ALA A 88 8.63 -5.45 -1.21
N THR A 89 8.88 -5.74 -2.49
CA THR A 89 10.15 -5.54 -3.16
C THR A 89 9.93 -4.69 -4.39
N ILE A 90 10.62 -3.56 -4.47
CA ILE A 90 10.64 -2.73 -5.68
C ILE A 90 11.63 -3.33 -6.66
N ILE A 91 11.21 -3.50 -7.91
CA ILE A 91 12.05 -3.95 -9.02
C ILE A 91 12.31 -2.75 -9.92
N PHE A 92 13.59 -2.43 -10.11
CA PHE A 92 14.01 -1.32 -10.95
C PHE A 92 14.39 -1.77 -12.36
N ARG A 93 14.27 -0.85 -13.30
CA ARG A 93 14.64 -1.03 -14.71
C ARG A 93 16.12 -1.33 -14.91
N SER A 94 16.97 -0.90 -13.97
CA SER A 94 18.40 -1.26 -13.94
C SER A 94 18.66 -2.74 -13.67
N GLY A 95 17.63 -3.53 -13.35
CA GLY A 95 17.74 -4.94 -12.95
C GLY A 95 18.02 -5.13 -11.46
N LYS A 96 18.18 -4.05 -10.69
CA LYS A 96 18.30 -4.08 -9.23
C LYS A 96 16.92 -4.23 -8.59
N SER A 97 16.90 -4.78 -7.37
CA SER A 97 15.68 -4.86 -6.56
C SER A 97 15.97 -4.59 -5.09
N ILE A 98 14.99 -4.03 -4.38
CA ILE A 98 15.15 -3.66 -2.97
C ILE A 98 13.87 -3.92 -2.18
N ASP A 99 14.03 -4.51 -0.99
CA ASP A 99 12.93 -4.70 -0.03
C ASP A 99 12.55 -3.37 0.62
N LEU A 100 11.25 -3.08 0.75
CA LEU A 100 10.76 -1.83 1.33
C LEU A 100 11.25 -1.56 2.76
N ARG A 101 11.58 -2.62 3.53
CA ARG A 101 12.18 -2.45 4.88
C ARG A 101 13.58 -1.85 4.84
N LYS A 102 14.28 -1.96 3.70
CA LYS A 102 15.54 -1.27 3.47
C LYS A 102 15.27 0.15 2.98
N VAL A 103 14.28 0.32 2.10
CA VAL A 103 13.86 1.65 1.61
C VAL A 103 13.50 2.58 2.77
N SER A 104 12.81 2.09 3.80
CA SER A 104 12.45 2.89 4.97
C SER A 104 13.64 3.42 5.80
N ARG A 105 14.86 3.01 5.48
CA ARG A 105 16.11 3.45 6.11
C ARG A 105 16.98 4.30 5.18
N MET A 106 16.50 4.58 3.97
CA MET A 106 17.20 5.36 2.95
C MET A 106 16.47 6.68 2.74
N THR A 107 17.18 7.70 2.28
CA THR A 107 16.54 8.88 1.71
C THR A 107 16.07 8.59 0.28
N TRP A 108 15.18 9.44 -0.24
CA TRP A 108 14.69 9.31 -1.61
C TRP A 108 15.79 9.53 -2.66
N GLU A 109 16.80 10.33 -2.34
CA GLU A 109 17.99 10.57 -3.18
C GLU A 109 18.89 9.33 -3.22
N GLU A 110 19.15 8.70 -2.06
CA GLU A 110 19.93 7.46 -1.99
C GLU A 110 19.23 6.32 -2.75
N LEU A 111 17.90 6.25 -2.64
CA LEU A 111 17.11 5.27 -3.37
C LEU A 111 17.13 5.53 -4.88
N LEU A 112 17.11 6.80 -5.29
CA LEU A 112 17.22 7.20 -6.69
C LEU A 112 18.58 6.78 -7.27
N GLU A 113 19.68 7.11 -6.60
CA GLU A 113 21.03 6.69 -7.01
C GLU A 113 21.15 5.16 -7.10
N TYR A 114 20.57 4.45 -6.13
CA TYR A 114 20.51 2.99 -6.14
C TYR A 114 19.79 2.49 -7.40
N ALA A 115 18.58 3.01 -7.65
CA ALA A 115 17.70 2.64 -8.76
C ALA A 115 18.35 2.90 -10.13
N GLU A 116 19.01 4.04 -10.30
CA GLU A 116 19.70 4.45 -11.53
C GLU A 116 20.96 3.64 -11.84
N GLY A 117 21.40 2.79 -10.90
CA GLY A 117 22.54 1.90 -11.12
C GLY A 117 23.82 2.35 -10.44
N GLY A 118 23.84 3.53 -9.82
CA GLY A 118 25.08 4.20 -9.39
C GLY A 118 25.88 4.61 -10.63
N TYR A 119 26.04 5.92 -10.84
CA TYR A 119 26.96 6.46 -11.83
C TYR A 119 28.38 5.98 -11.49
N ARG A 120 28.84 4.86 -12.08
CA ARG A 120 30.28 4.68 -12.27
C ARG A 120 30.68 5.68 -13.34
N LYS A 121 31.17 6.85 -12.91
CA LYS A 121 32.10 7.63 -13.73
C LYS A 121 33.27 6.70 -14.07
N LEU A 122 33.22 6.09 -15.25
CA LEU A 122 34.39 5.62 -15.95
C LEU A 122 35.03 6.85 -16.59
N CYS A 123 35.77 7.62 -15.79
CA CYS A 123 36.74 8.62 -16.21
C CYS A 123 37.80 8.72 -15.11
#